data_AF-A0A970X672-F1
#
_entry.id   AF-A0A970X672-F1
#
_cell.length_a   1.000
_cell.length_b   1.000
_cell.length_c   1.000
_cell.angle_alpha   90.00
_cell.angle_beta   90.00
_cell.angle_gamma   90.00
#
_symmetry.space_group_name_H-M   'P 1'
#
loop_
_entity.id
_entity.type
_entity.pdbx_description
1 polymer ?
#
loop_
_entity_poly.entity_id
_entity_poly.type
_entity_poly.pdbx_seq_one_letter_code
_entity_poly.pdbx_strand_id
1 'polypeptide(L)'
;MLGHLLLYAAPLLLIALPLLAGRYVGEDRLARAVASRRGKRPRAERRIAPPRAALRPLAALPRGGRLIAFSLADRPPPALLTAR
;
A
#
# COMPACT_ATOMS: atom_id res chain seq x y z
N MET A 1 29.76 -20.78 -29.15
CA MET A 1 29.33 -19.38 -28.88
C MET A 1 27.94 -19.24 -28.25
N LEU A 2 27.13 -20.29 -28.12
CA LEU A 2 25.75 -20.18 -27.61
C LEU A 2 25.63 -20.13 -26.08
N GLY A 3 26.64 -20.62 -25.34
CA GLY A 3 26.61 -20.69 -23.87
C GLY A 3 26.67 -19.32 -23.18
N HIS A 4 27.39 -18.34 -23.76
CA HIS A 4 27.50 -17.00 -23.17
C HIS A 4 26.20 -16.21 -23.28
N LEU A 5 25.46 -16.38 -24.38
CA LEU A 5 24.13 -15.79 -24.55
C LEU A 5 23.18 -16.24 -23.44
N LEU A 6 23.28 -17.50 -23.01
CA LEU A 6 22.46 -18.03 -21.92
C LEU A 6 22.81 -17.39 -20.57
N LEU A 7 24.10 -17.15 -20.30
CA LEU A 7 24.56 -16.44 -19.10
C LEU A 7 24.10 -14.97 -19.10
N TYR A 8 24.11 -14.30 -20.25
CA TYR A 8 23.59 -12.92 -20.37
C TYR A 8 22.06 -12.86 -20.30
N ALA A 9 21.35 -13.89 -20.78
CA ALA A 9 19.89 -13.98 -20.70
C ALA A 9 19.38 -14.49 -19.33
N ALA A 10 20.27 -15.00 -18.47
CA ALA A 10 19.92 -15.54 -17.15
C ALA A 10 19.08 -14.60 -16.26
N PRO A 11 19.43 -13.31 -16.05
CA PRO A 11 18.61 -12.41 -15.23
C PRO A 11 17.22 -12.16 -15.83
N LEU A 12 17.11 -12.10 -17.16
CA LEU A 12 15.83 -11.95 -17.84
C LEU A 12 14.97 -13.20 -17.65
N LEU A 13 15.55 -14.39 -17.82
CA LEU A 13 14.86 -15.67 -17.63
C LEU A 13 14.36 -15.83 -16.19
N LEU A 14 15.15 -15.45 -15.19
CA LEU A 14 14.75 -15.50 -13.77
C LEU A 14 13.50 -14.66 -13.46
N ILE A 15 13.26 -13.58 -14.21
CA ILE A 15 12.10 -12.70 -14.04
C ILE A 15 10.94 -13.16 -14.94
N ALA A 16 11.23 -13.51 -16.19
CA ALA A 16 10.22 -13.87 -17.18
C ALA A 16 9.53 -15.20 -16.85
N LEU A 17 10.26 -16.20 -16.35
CA LEU A 17 9.71 -17.53 -16.06
C LEU A 17 8.55 -17.49 -15.03
N PRO A 18 8.68 -16.85 -13.86
CA PRO A 18 7.58 -16.72 -12.92
C PRO A 18 6.44 -15.83 -13.45
N LEU A 19 6.75 -14.76 -14.21
CA LEU A 19 5.72 -13.93 -14.85
C LEU A 19 4.87 -14.72 -15.84
N LEU A 20 5.49 -15.57 -16.68
CA LEU A 20 4.79 -16.48 -17.58
C LEU A 20 3.99 -17.54 -16.82
N ALA A 21 4.49 -18.00 -15.66
CA ALA A 21 3.76 -18.87 -14.76
C ALA A 21 2.64 -18.17 -13.96
N GLY A 22 2.38 -16.89 -14.25
CA GLY A 22 1.35 -16.08 -13.57
C GLY A 22 1.70 -15.71 -12.13
N ARG A 23 2.96 -15.90 -11.70
CA ARG A 23 3.45 -15.61 -10.36
C ARG A 23 4.32 -14.37 -10.38
N TYR A 24 3.85 -13.27 -9.81
CA TYR A 24 4.63 -12.04 -9.82
C TYR A 24 5.85 -12.16 -8.87
N VAL A 25 7.05 -11.86 -9.38
CA VAL A 25 8.28 -11.86 -8.57
C VAL A 25 8.16 -10.81 -7.49
N GLY A 26 7.90 -11.26 -6.27
CA GLY A 26 7.66 -10.36 -5.13
C GLY A 26 6.31 -10.56 -4.45
N GLU A 27 5.44 -11.44 -4.94
CA GLU A 27 4.23 -11.86 -4.22
C GLU A 27 4.55 -12.28 -2.79
N ASP A 28 5.61 -13.07 -2.56
CA ASP A 28 6.02 -13.47 -1.21
C ASP A 28 6.51 -12.29 -0.36
N ARG A 29 7.10 -11.27 -0.98
CA ARG A 29 7.54 -10.06 -0.27
C ARG A 29 6.35 -9.16 0.07
N LEU A 30 5.39 -9.04 -0.84
CA LEU A 30 4.10 -8.37 -0.62
C LEU A 30 3.28 -9.11 0.45
N ALA A 31 3.17 -10.43 0.37
CA ALA A 31 2.49 -11.27 1.34
C ALA A 31 3.14 -11.14 2.73
N ARG A 32 4.48 -11.15 2.82
CA ARG A 32 5.21 -10.89 4.07
C ARG A 32 5.03 -9.46 4.58
N ALA A 33 5.00 -8.45 3.70
CA ALA A 33 4.74 -7.06 4.08
C ALA A 33 3.29 -6.86 4.57
N VAL A 34 2.33 -7.54 3.95
CA VAL A 34 0.93 -7.55 4.39
C VAL A 34 0.81 -8.30 5.72
N ALA A 35 1.47 -9.45 5.87
CA ALA A 35 1.46 -10.24 7.11
C ALA A 35 2.11 -9.46 8.28
N SER A 36 3.24 -8.78 8.04
CA SER A 36 3.90 -7.96 9.06
C SER A 36 3.05 -6.73 9.46
N ARG A 37 2.27 -6.18 8.52
CA ARG A 37 1.24 -5.17 8.83
C ARG A 37 0.05 -5.76 9.57
N ARG A 38 -0.33 -7.02 9.31
CA ARG A 38 -1.45 -7.72 9.97
C ARG A 38 -1.17 -7.96 11.46
N GLY A 39 0.08 -8.18 11.84
CA GLY A 39 0.53 -8.24 13.24
C GLY A 39 0.50 -6.90 13.97
N LYS A 40 0.55 -5.77 13.22
CA LYS A 40 0.26 -4.42 13.72
C LYS A 40 -1.22 -4.05 13.60
N ARG A 41 -2.14 -5.03 13.62
CA ARG A 41 -3.51 -4.71 14.02
C ARG A 41 -3.40 -4.06 15.39
N PRO A 42 -3.86 -2.81 15.60
CA PRO A 42 -3.89 -2.27 16.94
C PRO A 42 -4.69 -3.27 17.77
N ARG A 43 -4.01 -3.95 18.69
CA ARG A 43 -4.65 -4.66 19.81
C ARG A 43 -5.76 -3.73 20.25
N ALA A 44 -7.00 -4.19 20.28
CA ALA A 44 -8.14 -3.35 20.64
C ALA A 44 -7.79 -2.67 21.96
N GLU A 45 -7.27 -1.45 21.84
CA GLU A 45 -6.83 -0.65 22.95
C GLU A 45 -8.15 -0.37 23.61
N ARG A 46 -8.33 -0.92 24.82
CA ARG A 46 -9.57 -0.81 25.58
C ARG A 46 -9.85 0.68 25.65
N ARG A 47 -10.73 1.15 24.75
CA ARG A 47 -10.88 2.56 24.41
C ARG A 47 -11.41 3.22 25.66
N ILE A 48 -10.53 3.86 26.42
CA ILE A 48 -10.93 4.97 27.28
C ILE A 48 -11.34 6.03 26.27
N ALA A 49 -12.63 6.09 25.96
CA ALA A 49 -13.15 7.05 25.01
C ALA A 49 -12.87 8.44 25.59
N PRO A 50 -12.03 9.28 24.94
CA PRO A 50 -11.88 10.65 25.38
C PRO A 50 -13.24 11.36 25.21
N PRO A 51 -13.56 12.35 26.06
CA PRO A 51 -14.83 13.06 25.97
C PRO A 51 -15.07 13.54 24.55
N ARG A 52 -16.25 13.24 23.99
CA ARG A 52 -16.61 13.46 22.57
C ARG A 52 -16.33 14.90 22.08
N ALA A 53 -16.31 15.87 23.00
CA ALA A 53 -15.97 17.26 22.73
C ALA A 53 -14.52 17.44 22.24
N ALA A 54 -13.54 16.67 22.75
CA ALA A 54 -12.13 16.79 22.38
C ALA A 54 -11.80 16.19 21.00
N LEU A 55 -12.64 15.28 20.49
CA LEU A 55 -12.43 14.61 19.20
C LEU A 55 -13.04 15.35 18.00
N ARG A 56 -13.98 16.26 18.23
CA ARG A 56 -14.64 17.04 17.17
C ARG A 56 -13.66 17.86 16.31
N PRO A 57 -12.73 18.65 16.88
CA PRO A 57 -11.80 19.43 16.06
C PRO A 57 -10.81 18.57 15.28
N LEU A 58 -10.41 17.42 15.83
CA LEU A 58 -9.49 16.47 15.16
C LEU A 58 -10.16 15.70 14.02
N ALA A 59 -11.46 15.39 14.13
CA ALA A 59 -12.22 14.76 13.06
C ALA A 59 -12.44 15.69 11.87
N ALA A 60 -12.49 17.00 12.12
CA ALA A 60 -12.60 18.03 11.08
C ALA A 60 -11.25 18.33 10.39
N LEU A 61 -10.13 17.89 10.95
CA LEU A 61 -8.81 18.15 10.36
C LEU A 61 -8.57 17.18 9.21
N PRO A 62 -8.37 17.68 7.97
CA PRO A 62 -8.01 16.82 6.85
C PRO A 62 -6.70 16.11 7.19
N ARG A 63 -6.71 14.76 7.16
CA ARG A 63 -5.50 13.95 7.36
C ARG A 63 -4.40 14.49 6.44
N GLY A 64 -3.20 14.78 6.96
CA GLY A 64 -2.13 15.41 6.16
C GLY A 64 -1.84 14.68 4.85
N GLY A 65 -1.92 13.34 4.83
CA GLY A 65 -1.80 12.55 3.59
C GLY A 65 -2.87 12.85 2.53
N ARG A 66 -4.10 13.23 2.91
CA ARG A 66 -5.12 13.70 1.96
C ARG A 66 -4.75 15.05 1.36
N LEU A 67 -4.15 15.96 2.14
CA LEU A 67 -3.69 17.26 1.62
C LEU A 67 -2.54 17.08 0.63
N ILE A 68 -1.59 16.20 0.95
CA ILE A 68 -0.48 15.86 0.05
C ILE A 68 -1.02 15.21 -1.22
N ALA A 69 -1.91 14.22 -1.10
CA ALA A 69 -2.52 13.57 -2.26
C ALA A 69 -3.30 14.56 -3.13
N PHE A 70 -4.01 15.52 -2.53
CA PHE A 70 -4.72 16.57 -3.25
C PHE A 70 -3.76 17.50 -4.01
N SER A 71 -2.65 17.90 -3.38
CA SER A 71 -1.63 18.76 -4.02
C SER A 71 -0.88 18.07 -5.17
N LEU A 72 -0.74 16.75 -5.13
CA LEU A 72 -0.04 15.97 -6.16
C LEU A 72 -0.97 15.47 -7.27
N ALA A 73 -2.28 15.65 -7.14
CA ALA A 73 -3.22 15.11 -8.09
C ALA A 73 -3.29 16.01 -9.34
N ASP A 74 -2.88 15.45 -10.49
CA ASP A 74 -3.01 16.09 -11.81
C ASP A 74 -4.49 16.23 -12.26
N ARG A 75 -5.34 15.33 -11.75
CA ARG A 75 -6.80 15.37 -11.89
C ARG A 75 -7.44 15.56 -10.51
N PRO A 76 -8.38 16.50 -10.33
CA PRO A 76 -9.00 16.69 -9.02
C PRO A 76 -9.67 15.39 -8.54
N PRO A 77 -9.49 15.01 -7.27
CA PRO A 77 -10.13 13.81 -6.74
C PRO A 77 -11.66 13.96 -6.83
N PRO A 78 -12.38 12.86 -7.10
CA PRO A 78 -13.84 12.91 -7.20
C PRO A 78 -14.40 13.53 -5.92
N ALA A 79 -15.28 14.53 -6.06
CA ALA A 79 -15.95 15.14 -4.93
C ALA A 79 -16.71 14.04 -4.18
N LEU A 80 -16.16 13.60 -3.06
CA LEU A 80 -16.82 12.67 -2.17
C LEU A 80 -18.08 13.39 -1.67
N LEU A 81 -19.22 13.08 -2.29
CA LEU A 81 -20.54 13.36 -1.74
C LEU A 81 -20.56 12.73 -0.35
N THR A 82 -20.30 13.55 0.67
CA THR A 82 -20.35 13.14 2.06
C THR A 82 -21.78 12.73 2.37
N ALA A 83 -22.03 11.42 2.36
CA ALA A 83 -23.22 10.82 2.94
C ALA A 83 -23.28 11.23 4.41
N ARG A 84 -24.45 11.75 4.78
CA ARG A 84 -24.76 12.43 6.02
C ARG A 84 -24.82 11.47 7.20
#